data_AF-A0A9E7UHR5-F1
#
_entry.id   AF-A0A9E7UHR5-F1
#
_cell.length_a   1.000
_cell.length_b   1.000
_cell.length_c   1.000
_cell.angle_alpha   90.00
_cell.angle_beta   90.00
_cell.angle_gamma   90.00
#
_symmetry.space_group_name_H-M   'P 1'
#
loop_
_entity.id
_entity.type
_entity.pdbx_description
1 polymer ?
#
loop_
_entity_poly.entity_id
_entity_poly.type
_entity_poly.pdbx_seq_one_letter_code
_entity_poly.pdbx_strand_id
1 'polypeptide(L)'
;MDDKGILSIDFIFATLIAILIMAGMVAMVNNELSRTQTGELGEARMVGERVAGAVNAAYTNGPGFAANITIPSHLNCTVEVRNGEVRVFYGTYTVNLDIIPKVNVTTTNMTPGKYTVMNRNGTVIITRI
;
A
#
# COMPACT_ATOMS: atom_id res chain seq x y z
N MET A 1 49.50 40.34 -14.27
CA MET A 1 48.19 40.70 -13.69
C MET A 1 47.11 39.87 -14.39
N ASP A 2 47.13 38.57 -14.13
CA ASP A 2 46.06 37.79 -13.49
C ASP A 2 44.61 37.85 -14.01
N ASP A 3 44.36 38.07 -15.31
CA ASP A 3 43.00 37.87 -15.86
C ASP A 3 42.57 36.39 -15.93
N LYS A 4 43.52 35.45 -15.94
CA LYS A 4 43.21 33.99 -15.95
C LYS A 4 42.81 33.44 -14.57
N GLY A 5 43.17 34.13 -13.48
CA GLY A 5 42.81 33.72 -12.11
C GLY A 5 41.37 34.06 -11.73
N ILE A 6 40.87 35.20 -12.20
CA ILE A 6 39.51 35.69 -11.93
C ILE A 6 38.46 34.80 -12.61
N LEU A 7 38.67 34.47 -13.90
CA LEU A 7 37.77 33.61 -14.68
C LEU A 7 37.69 32.16 -14.13
N SER A 8 38.78 31.69 -13.50
CA SER A 8 38.85 30.36 -12.88
C SER A 8 38.15 30.31 -11.53
N ILE A 9 38.26 31.37 -10.71
CA ILE A 9 37.61 31.46 -9.40
C ILE A 9 36.09 31.59 -9.55
N ASP A 10 35.61 32.43 -10.46
CA ASP A 10 34.18 32.59 -10.71
C ASP A 10 33.54 31.27 -11.18
N PHE A 11 34.26 30.49 -11.99
CA PHE A 11 33.82 29.16 -12.42
C PHE A 11 33.77 28.15 -11.26
N ILE A 12 34.76 28.15 -10.37
CA ILE A 12 34.77 27.29 -9.18
C ILE A 12 33.61 27.65 -8.23
N PHE A 13 33.35 28.94 -8.02
CA PHE A 13 32.22 29.39 -7.20
C PHE A 13 30.87 29.04 -7.86
N ALA A 14 30.73 29.26 -9.16
CA ALA A 14 29.52 28.91 -9.90
C ALA A 14 29.22 27.41 -9.85
N THR A 15 30.25 26.57 -10.03
CA THR A 15 30.12 25.11 -9.95
C THR A 15 29.80 24.63 -8.53
N LEU A 16 30.41 25.24 -7.50
CA LEU A 16 30.08 24.94 -6.10
C LEU A 16 28.61 25.26 -5.78
N ILE A 17 28.14 26.45 -6.19
CA ILE A 17 26.73 26.85 -6.01
C ILE A 17 25.80 25.89 -6.76
N ALA A 18 26.14 25.51 -8.00
CA ALA A 18 25.35 24.56 -8.77
C ALA A 18 25.27 23.18 -8.06
N ILE A 19 26.36 22.68 -7.50
CA ILE A 19 26.37 21.41 -6.75
C ILE A 19 25.51 21.51 -5.50
N LEU A 20 25.58 22.62 -4.75
CA LEU A 20 24.75 22.82 -3.56
C LEU A 20 23.25 22.84 -3.89
N ILE A 21 22.87 23.49 -4.99
CA ILE A 21 21.48 23.51 -5.48
C ILE A 21 21.04 22.10 -5.88
N MET A 22 21.86 21.38 -6.67
CA MET A 22 21.56 20.01 -7.08
C MET A 22 21.44 19.07 -5.88
N ALA A 23 22.32 19.18 -4.89
CA ALA A 23 22.25 18.40 -3.65
C ALA A 23 20.95 18.66 -2.87
N GLY A 24 20.52 19.92 -2.78
CA GLY A 24 19.24 20.29 -2.16
C GLY A 24 18.03 19.71 -2.89
N MET A 25 18.05 19.72 -4.23
CA MET A 25 17.00 19.10 -5.05
C MET A 25 16.93 17.59 -4.86
N VAL A 26 18.06 16.89 -4.82
CA VAL A 26 18.11 15.44 -4.57
C VAL A 26 17.52 15.09 -3.20
N ALA A 27 17.86 15.86 -2.16
CA ALA A 27 17.30 15.65 -0.83
C ALA A 27 15.78 15.86 -0.80
N MET A 28 15.26 16.86 -1.53
CA MET A 28 13.82 17.11 -1.64
C MET A 28 13.09 15.97 -2.36
N VAL A 29 13.62 15.48 -3.48
CA VAL A 29 13.05 14.34 -4.23
C VAL A 29 13.00 13.09 -3.35
N ASN A 30 14.08 12.79 -2.61
CA ASN A 30 14.12 11.63 -1.72
C ASN A 30 13.09 11.72 -0.59
N ASN A 31 12.89 12.91 -0.02
CA ASN A 31 11.89 13.14 1.01
C ASN A 31 10.47 12.95 0.48
N GLU A 32 10.19 13.43 -0.74
CA GLU A 32 8.88 13.26 -1.35
C GLU A 32 8.59 11.78 -1.67
N LEU A 33 9.55 11.08 -2.27
CA LEU A 33 9.45 9.63 -2.51
C LEU A 33 9.20 8.85 -1.22
N SER A 34 9.90 9.20 -0.13
CA SER A 34 9.71 8.55 1.17
C SER A 34 8.33 8.79 1.76
N ARG A 35 7.78 10.01 1.60
CA ARG A 35 6.41 10.33 2.02
C ARG A 35 5.38 9.58 1.19
N THR A 36 5.56 9.52 -0.13
CA THR A 36 4.66 8.76 -1.02
C THR A 36 4.63 7.28 -0.63
N GLN A 37 5.79 6.65 -0.43
CA GLN A 37 5.86 5.25 0.02
C GLN A 37 5.16 5.04 1.36
N THR A 38 5.33 5.97 2.31
CA THR A 38 4.66 5.89 3.62
C THR A 38 3.13 6.01 3.48
N GLY A 39 2.66 6.90 2.61
CA GLY A 39 1.24 7.09 2.32
C GLY A 39 0.60 5.86 1.67
N GLU A 40 1.26 5.29 0.65
CA GLU A 40 0.81 4.08 -0.04
C GLU A 40 0.77 2.86 0.87
N LEU A 41 1.75 2.73 1.79
CA LEU A 41 1.72 1.68 2.82
C LEU A 41 0.55 1.84 3.79
N GLY A 42 0.25 3.09 4.18
CA GLY A 42 -0.94 3.40 4.97
C GLY A 42 -2.22 3.00 4.24
N GLU A 43 -2.31 3.27 2.93
CA GLU A 43 -3.44 2.87 2.12
C GLU A 43 -3.54 1.35 1.96
N ALA A 44 -2.44 0.65 1.72
CA ALA A 44 -2.41 -0.81 1.67
C ALA A 44 -2.92 -1.43 2.98
N ARG A 45 -2.53 -0.86 4.13
CA ARG A 45 -3.05 -1.28 5.42
C ARG A 45 -4.55 -1.02 5.54
N MET A 46 -5.04 0.16 5.12
CA MET A 46 -6.48 0.45 5.11
C MET A 46 -7.28 -0.52 4.24
N VAL A 47 -6.75 -0.93 3.08
CA VAL A 47 -7.38 -1.96 2.24
C VAL A 47 -7.47 -3.28 3.00
N GLY A 48 -6.39 -3.70 3.65
CA GLY A 48 -6.40 -4.89 4.50
C GLY A 48 -7.44 -4.81 5.62
N GLU A 49 -7.52 -3.69 6.34
CA GLU A 49 -8.49 -3.48 7.42
C GLU A 49 -9.94 -3.53 6.92
N ARG A 50 -10.22 -2.99 5.73
CA ARG A 50 -11.55 -3.09 5.11
C ARG A 50 -11.91 -4.52 4.75
N VAL A 51 -10.96 -5.29 4.21
CA VAL A 51 -11.16 -6.70 3.87
C VAL A 51 -11.38 -7.52 5.15
N ALA A 52 -10.52 -7.35 6.16
CA ALA A 52 -10.63 -7.98 7.47
C ALA A 52 -11.98 -7.65 8.13
N GLY A 53 -12.39 -6.38 8.11
CA GLY A 53 -13.68 -5.92 8.62
C GLY A 53 -14.87 -6.55 7.91
N ALA A 54 -14.84 -6.68 6.58
CA ALA A 54 -15.90 -7.34 5.81
C ALA A 54 -15.98 -8.85 6.10
N VAL A 55 -14.85 -9.53 6.22
CA VAL A 55 -14.78 -10.95 6.60
C VAL A 55 -15.32 -11.16 8.00
N ASN A 56 -14.91 -10.32 8.95
CA ASN A 56 -15.41 -10.33 10.32
C ASN A 56 -16.92 -10.11 10.35
N ALA A 57 -17.42 -9.10 9.62
CA ALA A 57 -18.85 -8.82 9.53
C ALA A 57 -19.63 -10.00 8.92
N ALA A 58 -19.13 -10.61 7.84
CA ALA A 58 -19.76 -11.79 7.26
C ALA A 58 -19.80 -12.96 8.25
N TYR A 59 -18.72 -13.19 8.99
CA TYR A 59 -18.68 -14.24 10.00
C TYR A 59 -19.66 -13.97 11.15
N THR A 60 -19.63 -12.77 11.75
CA THR A 60 -20.41 -12.45 12.95
C THR A 60 -21.91 -12.31 12.70
N ASN A 61 -22.31 -11.77 11.55
CA ASN A 61 -23.72 -11.65 11.18
C ASN A 61 -24.33 -12.99 10.71
N GLY A 62 -23.49 -14.00 10.45
CA GLY A 62 -23.94 -15.35 10.17
C GLY A 62 -24.45 -15.57 8.73
N PRO A 63 -25.02 -16.76 8.47
CA PRO A 63 -25.40 -17.19 7.12
C PRO A 63 -26.37 -16.23 6.42
N GLY A 64 -26.10 -15.94 5.15
CA GLY A 64 -26.93 -15.06 4.32
C GLY A 64 -26.51 -13.59 4.33
N PHE A 65 -25.63 -13.18 5.25
CA PHE A 65 -25.03 -11.85 5.20
C PHE A 65 -24.02 -11.75 4.04
N ALA A 66 -24.04 -10.62 3.35
CA ALA A 66 -23.08 -10.28 2.31
C ALA A 66 -22.67 -8.80 2.38
N ALA A 67 -21.39 -8.53 2.17
CA ALA A 67 -20.84 -7.18 2.08
C ALA A 67 -20.02 -7.04 0.81
N ASN A 68 -20.19 -5.91 0.12
CA ASN A 68 -19.40 -5.59 -1.06
C ASN A 68 -18.19 -4.74 -0.66
N ILE A 69 -17.03 -5.10 -1.19
CA ILE A 69 -15.77 -4.40 -0.98
C ILE A 69 -15.14 -4.06 -2.32
N THR A 70 -14.40 -2.97 -2.34
CA THR A 70 -13.65 -2.51 -3.51
C THR A 70 -12.20 -2.33 -3.12
N ILE A 71 -11.31 -3.04 -3.82
CA ILE A 71 -9.87 -2.83 -3.74
C ILE A 71 -9.53 -1.80 -4.83
N PRO A 72 -8.96 -0.64 -4.46
CA PRO A 72 -8.67 0.44 -5.40
C PRO A 72 -7.68 0.01 -6.48
N SER A 73 -7.93 0.39 -7.73
CA SER A 73 -7.11 0.01 -8.89
C SER A 73 -5.77 0.71 -8.98
N HIS A 74 -5.61 1.88 -8.35
CA HIS A 74 -4.33 2.61 -8.34
C HIS A 74 -3.31 1.97 -7.41
N LEU A 75 -3.74 1.15 -6.45
CA LEU A 75 -2.86 0.43 -5.53
C LEU A 75 -2.55 -0.95 -6.11
N ASN A 76 -1.32 -1.15 -6.59
CA ASN A 76 -0.87 -2.46 -7.09
C ASN A 76 -0.56 -3.40 -5.91
N CYS A 77 -1.61 -3.94 -5.30
CA CYS A 77 -1.53 -4.84 -4.16
C CYS A 77 -2.23 -6.18 -4.46
N THR A 78 -1.81 -7.22 -3.74
CA THR A 78 -2.56 -8.48 -3.67
C THR A 78 -2.98 -8.70 -2.23
N VAL A 79 -4.26 -8.98 -2.01
CA VAL A 79 -4.80 -9.31 -0.69
C VAL A 79 -5.10 -10.80 -0.65
N GLU A 80 -4.44 -11.53 0.23
CA GLU A 80 -4.79 -12.91 0.53
C GLU A 80 -5.62 -12.95 1.81
N VAL A 81 -6.74 -13.64 1.75
CA VAL A 81 -7.56 -13.95 2.92
C VAL A 81 -7.46 -15.43 3.20
N ARG A 82 -7.22 -15.81 4.46
CA ARG A 82 -7.20 -17.20 4.91
C ARG A 82 -7.75 -17.31 6.34
N ASN A 83 -7.85 -18.53 6.86
CA ASN A 83 -8.29 -18.77 8.23
C ASN A 83 -7.43 -17.97 9.23
N GLY A 84 -8.08 -17.10 9.98
CA GLY A 84 -7.47 -16.34 11.07
C GLY A 84 -6.67 -15.11 10.69
N GLU A 85 -6.40 -14.86 9.40
CA GLU A 85 -5.67 -13.67 8.97
C GLU A 85 -5.95 -13.19 7.54
N VAL A 86 -5.64 -11.92 7.30
CA VAL A 86 -5.59 -11.25 6.01
C VAL A 86 -4.18 -10.71 5.79
N ARG A 87 -3.58 -11.00 4.63
CA ARG A 87 -2.25 -10.51 4.23
C ARG A 87 -2.38 -9.60 3.02
N VAL A 88 -1.82 -8.40 3.10
CA VAL A 88 -1.72 -7.46 1.98
C VAL A 88 -0.28 -7.40 1.52
N PHE A 89 -0.03 -7.80 0.28
CA PHE A 89 1.27 -7.72 -0.38
C PHE A 89 1.31 -6.45 -1.22
N TYR A 90 2.23 -5.53 -0.89
CA TYR A 90 2.46 -4.27 -1.59
C TYR A 90 3.96 -4.06 -1.82
N GLY A 91 4.42 -4.27 -3.06
CA GLY A 91 5.85 -4.25 -3.38
C GLY A 91 6.64 -5.26 -2.52
N THR A 92 7.63 -4.78 -1.76
CA THR A 92 8.42 -5.58 -0.81
C THR A 92 7.80 -5.66 0.59
N TYR A 93 6.69 -4.95 0.82
CA TYR A 93 6.06 -4.86 2.13
C TYR A 93 4.88 -5.84 2.22
N THR A 94 4.75 -6.48 3.38
CA THR A 94 3.60 -7.32 3.72
C THR A 94 2.95 -6.78 4.98
N VAL A 95 1.64 -6.55 4.91
CA VAL A 95 0.82 -6.16 6.08
C VAL A 95 -0.01 -7.35 6.48
N ASN A 96 0.14 -7.80 7.72
CA ASN A 96 -0.62 -8.91 8.29
C ASN A 96 -1.66 -8.36 9.27
N LEU A 97 -2.88 -8.87 9.16
CA LEU A 97 -4.02 -8.47 9.98
C LEU A 97 -4.74 -9.72 10.47
N ASP A 98 -5.04 -9.76 11.77
CA ASP A 98 -5.84 -10.82 12.34
C ASP A 98 -7.33 -10.64 12.03
N ILE A 99 -8.01 -11.74 11.76
CA ILE A 99 -9.46 -11.79 11.67
C ILE A 99 -10.03 -12.75 12.73
N ILE A 100 -11.31 -12.52 13.08
CA ILE A 100 -12.07 -13.30 14.06
C ILE A 100 -12.21 -14.77 13.63
N PRO A 101 -12.69 -15.11 12.43
CA PRO A 101 -12.85 -16.50 12.04
C PRO A 101 -11.49 -17.20 11.88
N LYS A 102 -11.20 -18.13 12.79
CA LYS A 102 -10.01 -19.00 12.72
C LYS A 102 -10.23 -20.27 11.89
N VAL A 103 -11.46 -20.52 11.45
CA VAL A 103 -11.87 -21.66 10.59
C VAL A 103 -12.99 -21.21 9.65
N ASN A 104 -13.29 -22.02 8.63
CA ASN A 104 -14.38 -21.80 7.68
C ASN A 104 -14.26 -20.49 6.88
N VAL A 105 -13.04 -20.09 6.52
CA VAL A 105 -12.77 -19.04 5.53
C VAL A 105 -12.17 -19.68 4.29
N THR A 106 -12.81 -19.48 3.14
CA THR A 106 -12.23 -19.91 1.86
C THR A 106 -11.00 -19.06 1.58
N THR A 107 -9.86 -19.71 1.33
CA THR A 107 -8.64 -18.99 0.99
C THR A 107 -8.78 -18.37 -0.39
N THR A 108 -8.67 -17.04 -0.47
CA THR A 108 -8.86 -16.29 -1.72
C THR A 108 -7.78 -15.24 -1.86
N ASN A 109 -7.16 -15.21 -3.04
CA ASN A 109 -6.30 -14.11 -3.48
C ASN A 109 -7.12 -13.10 -4.26
N MET A 110 -7.01 -11.83 -3.86
CA MET A 110 -7.74 -10.72 -4.43
C MET A 110 -6.74 -9.72 -5.02
N THR A 111 -6.93 -9.39 -6.29
CA THR A 111 -6.28 -8.26 -6.96
C THR A 111 -7.20 -7.05 -6.93
N PRO A 112 -6.77 -5.86 -7.37
CA PRO A 112 -7.67 -4.71 -7.45
C PRO A 112 -8.95 -5.01 -8.26
N GLY A 113 -10.08 -4.52 -7.75
CA GLY A 113 -11.41 -4.89 -8.26
C GLY A 113 -12.50 -4.90 -7.18
N LYS A 114 -13.71 -5.27 -7.59
CA LYS A 114 -14.88 -5.38 -6.72
C LYS A 114 -15.10 -6.83 -6.33
N TYR A 115 -15.46 -7.05 -5.07
CA TYR A 115 -15.71 -8.37 -4.52
C TYR A 115 -16.90 -8.34 -3.57
N THR A 116 -17.57 -9.48 -3.46
CA THR A 116 -18.57 -9.75 -2.44
C THR A 116 -18.01 -10.75 -1.45
N VAL A 117 -18.04 -10.39 -0.17
CA VAL A 117 -17.75 -11.27 0.95
C VAL A 117 -19.08 -11.74 1.52
N MET A 118 -19.36 -13.04 1.46
CA MET A 118 -20.61 -13.59 1.97
C MET A 118 -20.36 -14.73 2.95
N ASN A 119 -21.27 -14.90 3.89
CA ASN A 119 -21.32 -16.11 4.69
C ASN A 119 -22.33 -17.10 4.09
N ARG A 120 -21.80 -18.18 3.53
CA ARG A 120 -22.59 -19.26 2.94
C ARG A 120 -22.58 -20.43 3.90
N ASN A 121 -23.67 -20.58 4.66
CA ASN A 121 -23.88 -21.69 5.60
C ASN A 121 -22.75 -21.86 6.63
N GLY A 122 -22.26 -20.77 7.21
CA GLY A 122 -21.19 -20.77 8.21
C GLY A 122 -19.77 -20.69 7.63
N THR A 123 -19.62 -20.72 6.30
CA THR A 123 -18.34 -20.52 5.61
C THR A 123 -18.29 -19.16 4.94
N VAL A 124 -17.25 -18.36 5.23
CA VAL A 124 -17.02 -17.08 4.55
C VAL A 124 -16.38 -17.33 3.20
N ILE A 125 -17.04 -16.87 2.14
CA ILE A 125 -16.63 -17.00 0.75
C ILE A 125 -16.49 -15.61 0.14
N ILE A 126 -15.43 -15.42 -0.63
CA ILE A 126 -15.14 -14.17 -1.33
C ILE A 126 -15.21 -14.44 -2.83
N THR A 127 -16.07 -13.69 -3.52
CA THR A 127 -16.30 -13.82 -4.97
C THR A 127 -16.10 -12.48 -5.65
N ARG A 128 -15.41 -12.46 -6.79
CA ARG A 128 -15.26 -11.25 -7.62
C ARG A 128 -16.58 -10.93 -8.35
N ILE A 129 -16.90 -9.64 -8.45
CA ILE A 129 -18.11 -9.12 -9.14
C ILE A 129 -17.77 -8.10 -10.22
#